data_AF-B7Q1K4-F1
#
_entry.id   AF-B7Q1K4-F1
#
_cell.length_a   1.000
_cell.length_b   1.000
_cell.length_c   1.000
_cell.angle_alpha   90.00
_cell.angle_beta   90.00
_cell.angle_gamma   90.00
#
_symmetry.space_group_name_H-M   'P 1'
#
loop_
_entity.id
_entity.type
_entity.pdbx_description
1 polymer ?
#
loop_
_entity_poly.entity_id
_entity_poly.type
_entity_poly.pdbx_seq_one_letter_code
_entity_poly.pdbx_strand_id
1 'polypeptide(L)'
;MCEEERCFNGLRIPAGMNVLIPVHQIHYDPELWGDPQKFRPERFSADNGRTFNPMAYQAFGNGPRSCVGLRYAQQQLKLMFAKILAKYKIIPDDRYLEK
;
A
#
# COMPACT_ATOMS: atom_id res chain seq x y z
N MET A 1 -9.59 8.05 17.70
CA MET A 1 -9.64 9.24 18.57
C MET A 1 -8.51 9.12 19.58
N CYS A 2 -7.79 10.21 19.87
CA CYS A 2 -6.78 10.23 20.91
C CYS A 2 -7.50 10.22 22.28
N GLU A 3 -7.23 9.23 23.12
CA GLU A 3 -7.93 9.09 24.42
C GLU A 3 -7.41 10.09 25.47
N GLU A 4 -6.12 10.43 25.38
CA GLU A 4 -5.44 11.36 26.27
C GLU A 4 -4.54 12.31 25.48
N GLU A 5 -4.17 13.46 26.05
CA GLU A 5 -3.26 14.39 25.38
C GLU A 5 -1.91 13.72 25.11
N ARG A 6 -1.41 13.87 23.88
CA ARG A 6 -0.12 13.34 23.45
C ARG A 6 0.73 14.43 22.81
N CYS A 7 2.01 14.45 23.13
CA CYS A 7 3.01 15.26 22.44
C CYS A 7 3.91 14.35 21.61
N PHE A 8 3.98 14.58 20.30
CA PHE A 8 4.84 13.82 19.38
C PHE A 8 5.62 14.78 18.48
N ASN A 9 6.96 14.74 18.51
CA ASN A 9 7.83 15.63 17.75
C ASN A 9 7.45 17.13 17.87
N GLY A 10 7.07 17.58 19.06
CA GLY A 10 6.63 18.96 19.31
C GLY A 10 5.19 19.26 18.90
N LEU A 11 4.48 18.34 18.25
CA LEU A 11 3.06 18.44 17.95
C LEU A 11 2.23 18.00 19.15
N ARG A 12 1.37 18.89 19.65
CA ARG A 12 0.39 18.58 20.69
C ARG A 12 -0.90 18.07 20.05
N ILE A 13 -1.30 16.86 20.42
CA ILE A 13 -2.52 16.18 19.97
C ILE A 13 -3.47 16.11 21.18
N PRO A 14 -4.54 16.93 21.21
CA PRO A 14 -5.49 16.94 22.31
C PRO A 14 -6.26 15.61 22.45
N ALA A 15 -6.68 15.31 23.67
CA ALA A 15 -7.68 14.26 23.92
C ALA A 15 -8.97 14.56 23.13
N GLY A 16 -9.62 13.54 22.60
CA GLY A 16 -10.81 13.67 21.74
C GLY A 16 -10.51 13.96 20.26
N MET A 17 -9.26 14.28 19.88
CA MET A 17 -8.90 14.55 18.49
C MET A 17 -8.89 13.26 17.65
N ASN A 18 -9.47 13.30 16.45
CA ASN A 18 -9.32 12.21 15.48
C ASN A 18 -7.98 12.30 14.76
N VAL A 19 -7.28 11.17 14.67
CA VAL A 19 -6.01 11.03 13.95
C VAL A 19 -6.26 10.12 12.77
N LEU A 20 -6.01 10.62 11.56
CA LEU A 20 -6.12 9.84 10.32
C LEU A 20 -4.76 9.68 9.68
N ILE A 21 -4.51 8.51 9.10
CA ILE A 21 -3.33 8.24 8.29
C ILE A 21 -3.71 8.47 6.81
N PRO A 22 -3.05 9.40 6.11
CA PRO A 22 -3.36 9.71 4.71
C PRO A 22 -2.74 8.66 3.76
N VAL A 23 -3.26 7.44 3.79
CA VAL A 23 -2.68 6.28 3.08
C VAL A 23 -2.51 6.54 1.58
N HIS A 24 -3.50 7.17 0.93
CA HIS A 24 -3.42 7.51 -0.48
C HIS A 24 -2.24 8.44 -0.77
N GLN A 25 -2.11 9.52 -0.01
CA GLN A 25 -1.00 10.47 -0.17
C GLN A 25 0.35 9.80 0.07
N ILE A 26 0.45 8.94 1.10
CA ILE A 26 1.68 8.18 1.38
C ILE A 26 2.04 7.27 0.20
N HIS A 27 1.08 6.59 -0.43
CA HIS A 27 1.33 5.69 -1.57
C HIS A 27 1.67 6.43 -2.86
N TYR A 28 1.28 7.71 -2.97
CA TYR A 28 1.55 8.55 -4.14
C TYR A 28 2.62 9.62 -3.91
N ASP A 29 3.37 9.53 -2.82
CA ASP A 29 4.44 10.46 -2.49
C ASP A 29 5.71 10.15 -3.35
N PRO A 30 6.16 11.08 -4.21
CA PRO A 30 7.35 10.88 -5.02
C PRO A 30 8.66 10.82 -4.20
N GLU A 31 8.70 11.33 -2.98
CA GLU A 31 9.89 11.19 -2.11
C GLU A 31 10.05 9.75 -1.61
N LEU A 32 8.92 9.06 -1.37
CA LEU A 32 8.89 7.66 -0.94
C LEU A 32 8.95 6.69 -2.12
N TRP A 33 8.40 7.08 -3.27
CA TRP A 33 8.14 6.19 -4.40
C TRP A 33 8.70 6.68 -5.75
N GLY A 34 9.43 7.77 -5.85
CA GLY A 34 9.99 8.29 -7.11
C GLY A 34 8.93 8.60 -8.17
N ASP A 35 8.63 7.63 -9.04
CA ASP A 35 7.50 7.64 -9.98
C ASP A 35 6.27 6.85 -9.43
N PRO A 36 5.47 7.38 -8.49
CA PRO A 36 4.37 6.65 -7.86
C PRO A 36 3.22 6.29 -8.80
N GLN A 37 2.99 7.10 -9.84
CA GLN A 37 1.91 6.89 -10.81
C GLN A 37 2.19 5.76 -11.81
N LYS A 38 3.45 5.31 -11.93
CA LYS A 38 3.82 4.23 -12.84
C LYS A 38 3.67 2.88 -12.14
N PHE A 39 2.94 1.96 -12.78
CA PHE A 39 2.91 0.57 -12.35
C PHE A 39 4.29 -0.07 -12.56
N ARG A 40 5.06 -0.24 -11.47
CA ARG A 40 6.43 -0.77 -11.46
C ARG A 40 6.59 -1.86 -10.39
N PRO A 41 6.16 -3.12 -10.65
CA PRO A 41 6.21 -4.22 -9.68
C PRO A 41 7.61 -4.50 -9.13
N GLU A 42 8.64 -4.26 -9.94
CA GLU A 42 10.05 -4.52 -9.63
C GLU A 42 10.52 -3.74 -8.41
N ARG A 43 9.84 -2.64 -8.08
CA ARG A 43 10.11 -1.85 -6.86
C ARG A 43 10.07 -2.69 -5.58
N PHE A 44 9.25 -3.74 -5.56
CA PHE A 44 9.08 -4.62 -4.43
C PHE A 44 9.95 -5.89 -4.53
N SER A 45 10.79 -6.01 -5.56
CA SER A 45 11.70 -7.15 -5.74
C SER A 45 12.77 -7.19 -4.65
N ALA A 46 13.16 -8.40 -4.26
CA ALA A 46 14.26 -8.62 -3.32
C ALA A 46 15.60 -8.09 -3.85
N ASP A 47 15.80 -8.16 -5.17
CA ASP A 47 17.04 -7.74 -5.85
C ASP A 47 17.28 -6.23 -5.78
N ASN A 48 16.22 -5.44 -5.55
CA ASN A 48 16.30 -4.00 -5.35
C ASN A 48 16.61 -3.60 -3.89
N GLY A 49 17.05 -4.55 -3.05
CA GLY A 49 17.59 -4.29 -1.72
C GLY A 49 16.58 -3.76 -0.69
N ARG A 50 15.27 -3.86 -0.94
CA ARG A 50 14.21 -3.20 -0.15
C ARG A 50 14.51 -1.72 0.10
N THR A 51 14.70 -0.96 -0.98
CA THR A 51 15.01 0.48 -0.95
C THR A 51 13.90 1.39 -0.43
N PHE A 52 12.70 0.86 -0.16
CA PHE A 52 11.56 1.65 0.31
C PHE A 52 11.30 1.46 1.81
N ASN A 53 10.77 2.49 2.45
CA ASN A 53 10.37 2.45 3.87
C ASN A 53 9.21 1.44 4.06
N PRO A 54 9.36 0.37 4.86
CA PRO A 54 8.30 -0.61 5.08
C PRO A 54 7.02 -0.01 5.71
N MET A 55 7.16 1.10 6.45
CA MET A 55 6.03 1.83 7.01
C MET A 55 5.30 2.71 6.00
N ALA A 56 5.89 3.00 4.83
CA ALA A 56 5.19 3.69 3.76
C ALA A 56 4.18 2.77 3.05
N TYR A 57 4.44 1.46 2.99
CA TYR A 57 3.52 0.50 2.37
C TYR A 57 2.38 0.08 3.32
N GLN A 58 1.32 0.88 3.34
CA GLN A 58 0.15 0.70 4.22
C GLN A 58 -1.07 0.00 3.56
N ALA A 59 -0.90 -0.83 2.52
CA ALA A 59 -2.04 -1.45 1.81
C ALA A 59 -2.98 -2.30 2.70
N PHE A 60 -2.44 -2.83 3.80
CA PHE A 60 -3.18 -3.63 4.78
C PHE A 60 -3.07 -3.07 6.21
N GLY A 61 -2.60 -1.83 6.35
CA GLY A 61 -2.24 -1.22 7.63
C GLY A 61 -1.03 -1.89 8.30
N ASN A 62 -0.45 -1.20 9.28
CA ASN A 62 0.66 -1.71 10.10
C ASN A 62 0.33 -1.62 11.60
N GLY A 63 1.08 -2.37 12.42
CA GLY A 63 0.96 -2.36 13.87
C GLY A 63 -0.19 -3.24 14.41
N PRO A 64 -0.64 -3.00 15.65
CA PRO A 64 -1.59 -3.86 16.36
C PRO A 64 -2.97 -3.99 15.70
N ARG A 65 -3.31 -3.06 14.82
CA ARG A 65 -4.56 -3.00 14.06
C ARG A 65 -4.38 -3.30 12.57
N SER A 66 -3.26 -3.90 12.19
CA SER A 66 -3.06 -4.37 10.82
C SER A 66 -4.09 -5.43 10.44
N CYS A 67 -4.37 -5.55 9.14
CA CYS A 67 -5.38 -6.45 8.62
C CYS A 67 -5.03 -7.91 8.91
N VAL A 68 -5.87 -8.57 9.71
CA VAL A 68 -5.75 -10.00 10.03
C VAL A 68 -5.81 -10.89 8.77
N GLY A 69 -6.45 -10.41 7.71
CA GLY A 69 -6.61 -11.11 6.44
C GLY A 69 -5.43 -11.01 5.48
N LEU A 70 -4.36 -10.24 5.79
CA LEU A 70 -3.24 -9.99 4.87
C LEU A 70 -2.72 -11.26 4.19
N ARG A 71 -2.36 -12.27 4.98
CA ARG A 71 -1.79 -13.53 4.48
C ARG A 71 -2.81 -14.30 3.63
N TYR A 72 -4.06 -14.35 4.07
CA TYR A 72 -5.12 -15.04 3.36
C TYR A 72 -5.40 -14.38 2.00
N ALA A 73 -5.58 -13.06 1.97
CA ALA A 73 -5.82 -12.29 0.76
C ALA A 73 -4.68 -12.47 -0.26
N GLN A 74 -3.42 -12.41 0.18
CA GLN A 74 -2.27 -12.63 -0.69
C GLN A 74 -2.26 -14.03 -1.30
N GLN A 75 -2.60 -15.08 -0.53
CA GLN A 75 -2.66 -16.44 -1.06
C GLN A 75 -3.82 -16.62 -2.05
N GLN A 76 -5.01 -16.11 -1.70
CA GLN A 76 -6.18 -16.17 -2.57
C GLN A 76 -5.95 -15.44 -3.90
N LEU A 77 -5.41 -14.22 -3.87
CA LEU A 77 -5.12 -13.45 -5.08
C LEU A 77 -4.09 -14.15 -5.96
N LYS A 78 -2.99 -14.68 -5.39
CA LYS A 78 -1.98 -15.43 -6.14
C LYS A 78 -2.58 -16.67 -6.82
N LEU A 79 -3.39 -17.44 -6.09
CA LEU A 79 -4.05 -18.63 -6.63
C LEU A 79 -5.04 -18.26 -7.74
N MET A 80 -5.85 -17.23 -7.51
CA MET A 80 -6.81 -16.72 -8.49
C MET A 80 -6.09 -16.32 -9.79
N PHE A 81 -5.05 -15.48 -9.70
CA PHE A 81 -4.28 -15.05 -10.87
C PHE A 81 -3.61 -16.23 -11.57
N ALA A 82 -3.00 -17.16 -10.84
CA ALA A 82 -2.40 -18.36 -11.44
C ALA A 82 -3.43 -19.18 -12.24
N LYS A 83 -4.65 -19.37 -11.69
CA LYS A 83 -5.72 -20.11 -12.37
C LYS A 83 -6.26 -19.38 -13.60
N ILE A 84 -6.39 -18.05 -13.54
CA ILE A 84 -6.84 -17.24 -14.68
C ILE A 84 -5.80 -17.28 -15.80
N LEU A 85 -4.53 -16.97 -15.47
CA LEU A 85 -3.44 -16.89 -16.45
C LEU A 85 -3.09 -18.26 -17.06
N ALA A 86 -3.32 -19.36 -16.36
CA ALA A 86 -3.13 -20.71 -16.90
C ALA A 86 -4.18 -21.10 -17.94
N LYS A 87 -5.37 -20.47 -17.91
CA LYS A 87 -6.50 -20.84 -18.78
C LYS A 87 -6.82 -19.82 -19.86
N TYR A 88 -6.51 -18.54 -19.60
CA TYR A 88 -6.92 -17.44 -20.46
C TYR A 88 -5.73 -16.55 -20.78
N LYS A 89 -5.68 -16.09 -22.03
CA LYS A 89 -4.82 -14.97 -22.42
C LYS A 89 -5.60 -13.68 -22.25
N ILE A 90 -5.15 -12.83 -21.33
CA ILE A 90 -5.72 -11.50 -21.11
C ILE A 90 -5.03 -10.54 -22.09
N ILE A 91 -5.83 -9.84 -22.88
CA ILE A 91 -5.35 -8.76 -23.76
C ILE A 91 -6.04 -7.46 -23.33
N PRO A 92 -5.32 -6.31 -23.37
CA PRO A 92 -5.96 -5.03 -23.18
C PRO A 92 -6.98 -4.78 -24.29
N ASP A 93 -8.03 -4.05 -23.95
CA ASP A 93 -8.99 -3.56 -24.91
C ASP A 93 -8.46 -2.25 -25.50
N ASP A 94 -8.34 -2.20 -26.83
CA ASP A 94 -7.73 -1.09 -27.58
C ASP A 94 -8.33 0.27 -27.23
N ARG A 95 -9.60 0.31 -26.79
CA ARG A 95 -10.31 1.53 -26.36
C ARG A 95 -9.67 2.22 -25.14
N TYR A 96 -8.80 1.53 -24.41
CA TYR A 96 -8.21 2.02 -23.16
C TYR A 96 -6.68 2.16 -23.22
N LEU A 97 -6.06 2.01 -24.40
CA LEU A 97 -4.60 2.10 -24.55
C LEU A 97 -4.08 3.54 -24.78
N GLU A 98 -4.97 4.48 -25.14
CA GLU A 98 -4.60 5.85 -25.55
C GLU A 98 -4.94 6.94 -24.49
N LYS A 99 -5.23 6.55 -23.26
CA LYS A 99 -5.48 7.49 -22.14
C LYS A 99 -4.34 7.55 -21.15
#